data_AF-A0A0F4KPW2-F1
#
_entry.id   AF-A0A0F4KPW2-F1
#
_cell.length_a   1.000
_cell.length_b   1.000
_cell.length_c   1.000
_cell.angle_alpha   90.00
_cell.angle_beta   90.00
_cell.angle_gamma   90.00
#
_symmetry.space_group_name_H-M   'P 1'
#
loop_
_entity.id
_entity.type
_entity.pdbx_description
1 polymer ?
#
loop_
_entity_poly.entity_id
_entity_poly.type
_entity_poly.pdbx_seq_one_letter_code
_entity_poly.pdbx_strand_id
1 'polypeptide(L)'
;MNDNNTYKVNGEIKLEKVSHINTNINNSKQSVPTFDVNMRVDNHTRNAVLALARATADKRTASEMVSILVESFLDNMTPSKLKIYQDFLDVLEKKDRLGYKLKNK
;
A
#
# COMPACT_ATOMS: atom_id res chain seq x y z
N MET A 1 -30.50 13.28 -12.83
CA MET A 1 -30.92 12.41 -13.94
C MET A 1 -29.64 12.02 -14.65
N ASN A 2 -29.30 10.72 -14.70
CA ASN A 2 -28.07 10.23 -15.33
C ASN A 2 -28.40 9.78 -16.75
N ASP A 3 -27.70 10.35 -17.72
CA ASP A 3 -27.84 10.05 -19.14
C ASP A 3 -27.16 8.71 -19.46
N ASN A 4 -27.95 7.63 -19.47
CA ASN A 4 -27.47 6.33 -19.91
C ASN A 4 -27.58 6.24 -21.44
N ASN A 5 -26.44 6.32 -22.14
CA ASN A 5 -26.40 6.05 -23.57
C ASN A 5 -26.50 4.54 -23.85
N THR A 6 -27.45 4.16 -24.71
CA THR A 6 -27.64 2.77 -25.15
C THR A 6 -27.13 2.61 -26.58
N TYR A 7 -26.25 1.63 -26.83
CA TYR A 7 -25.67 1.36 -28.15
C TYR A 7 -26.08 -0.02 -28.66
N LYS A 8 -26.47 -0.10 -29.94
CA LYS A 8 -26.73 -1.36 -30.65
C LYS A 8 -25.50 -1.72 -31.48
N VAL A 9 -24.94 -2.90 -31.26
CA VAL A 9 -23.75 -3.40 -31.95
C VAL A 9 -24.16 -4.47 -32.94
N ASN A 10 -23.84 -4.28 -34.23
CA ASN A 10 -24.04 -5.28 -35.29
C ASN A 10 -22.69 -5.67 -35.90
N GLY A 11 -21.92 -6.49 -35.18
CA GLY A 11 -20.63 -7.03 -35.62
C GLY A 11 -19.82 -7.61 -34.47
N GLU A 12 -18.83 -8.47 -34.76
CA GLU A 12 -17.93 -9.01 -33.74
C GLU A 12 -17.02 -7.91 -33.17
N ILE A 13 -17.11 -7.69 -31.85
CA ILE A 13 -16.17 -6.84 -31.12
C ILE A 13 -15.01 -7.72 -30.64
N LYS A 14 -13.79 -7.43 -31.11
CA LYS A 14 -12.57 -7.93 -30.47
C LYS A 14 -12.06 -6.88 -29.49
N LEU A 15 -12.13 -7.20 -28.21
CA LEU A 15 -11.55 -6.41 -27.13
C LEU A 15 -10.11 -6.88 -26.92
N GLU A 16 -9.14 -6.03 -27.26
CA GLU A 16 -7.76 -6.28 -26.89
C GLU A 16 -7.52 -5.85 -25.44
N LYS A 17 -6.91 -6.74 -24.67
CA LYS A 17 -6.51 -6.48 -23.29
C LYS A 17 -5.41 -5.43 -23.31
N VAL A 18 -5.75 -4.19 -22.96
CA VAL A 18 -4.75 -3.17 -22.68
C VAL A 18 -4.07 -3.58 -21.37
N SER A 19 -2.98 -4.33 -21.46
CA SER A 19 -2.03 -4.39 -20.35
C SER A 19 -1.57 -2.96 -20.12
N HIS A 20 -1.83 -2.41 -18.93
CA HIS A 20 -1.18 -1.18 -18.48
C HIS A 20 0.33 -1.44 -18.47
N ILE A 21 0.97 -1.21 -19.62
CA ILE A 21 2.41 -1.24 -19.76
C ILE A 21 2.90 -0.03 -18.99
N ASN A 22 3.41 -0.34 -17.79
CA ASN A 22 4.47 0.35 -17.08
C ASN A 22 4.86 1.67 -17.76
N THR A 23 4.28 2.76 -17.26
CA THR A 23 4.95 4.05 -17.32
C THR A 23 6.30 3.86 -16.65
N ASN A 24 7.33 3.71 -17.48
CA ASN A 24 8.74 3.88 -17.12
C ASN A 24 8.92 5.30 -16.59
N ILE A 25 8.50 5.53 -15.35
CA ILE A 25 9.05 6.60 -14.54
C ILE A 25 10.38 6.04 -14.07
N ASN A 26 11.41 6.22 -14.90
CA ASN A 26 12.81 6.16 -14.49
C ASN A 26 13.08 7.32 -13.52
N ASN A 27 12.40 7.33 -12.38
CA ASN A 27 12.97 7.87 -11.18
C ASN A 27 13.86 6.74 -10.67
N SER A 28 15.16 6.94 -10.73
CA SER A 28 16.12 6.26 -9.85
C SER A 28 15.86 6.69 -8.40
N LYS A 29 14.61 6.55 -7.92
CA LYS A 29 14.33 6.40 -6.50
C LYS A 29 15.11 5.16 -6.13
N GLN A 30 16.29 5.36 -5.53
CA GLN A 30 17.01 4.30 -4.85
C GLN A 30 15.94 3.51 -4.10
N SER A 31 15.71 2.25 -4.49
CA SER A 31 14.82 1.35 -3.77
C SER A 31 15.25 1.41 -2.31
N VAL A 32 14.35 1.80 -1.42
CA VAL A 32 14.63 1.70 0.01
C VAL A 32 14.82 0.20 0.26
N PRO A 33 15.96 -0.23 0.83
CA PRO A 33 16.12 -1.62 1.19
C PRO A 33 14.98 -2.01 2.12
N THR A 34 14.16 -2.96 1.70
CA THR A 34 13.16 -3.60 2.56
C THR A 34 13.86 -4.67 3.39
N PHE A 35 13.57 -4.68 4.68
CA PHE A 35 14.10 -5.66 5.62
C PHE A 35 13.06 -5.93 6.69
N ASP A 36 13.09 -7.15 7.24
CA ASP A 36 12.14 -7.54 8.28
C ASP A 36 12.38 -6.74 9.57
N VAL A 37 11.30 -6.19 10.12
CA VAL A 37 11.31 -5.44 11.38
C VAL A 37 10.33 -6.04 12.36
N ASN A 38 10.67 -6.00 13.64
CA ASN A 38 9.80 -6.43 14.73
C ASN A 38 9.27 -5.20 15.47
N MET A 39 7.96 -5.14 15.66
CA MET A 39 7.29 -4.13 16.50
C MET A 39 6.72 -4.80 17.76
N ARG A 40 7.03 -4.24 18.93
CA ARG A 40 6.44 -4.71 20.19
C ARG A 40 5.11 -4.00 20.42
N VAL A 41 4.07 -4.78 20.69
CA VAL A 41 2.72 -4.32 21.03
C VAL A 41 2.21 -5.08 22.26
N ASP A 42 1.17 -4.57 22.89
CA ASP A 42 0.51 -5.27 23.99
C ASP A 42 -0.28 -6.49 23.49
N ASN A 43 -0.69 -7.36 24.43
CA ASN A 43 -1.40 -8.59 24.09
C ASN A 43 -2.73 -8.32 23.37
N HIS A 44 -3.46 -7.28 23.78
CA HIS A 44 -4.78 -6.99 23.26
C HIS A 44 -4.68 -6.56 21.81
N THR A 45 -3.76 -5.66 21.49
CA THR A 45 -3.46 -5.24 20.11
C THR A 45 -3.04 -6.41 19.23
N ARG A 46 -2.11 -7.26 19.70
CA ARG A 46 -1.72 -8.49 18.98
C ARG A 46 -2.92 -9.38 18.68
N ASN A 47 -3.74 -9.66 19.69
CA ASN A 47 -4.88 -10.56 19.56
C ASN A 47 -5.95 -9.99 18.63
N ALA A 48 -6.18 -8.68 18.66
CA ALA A 48 -7.09 -7.99 17.74
C ALA A 48 -6.64 -8.13 16.27
N VAL A 49 -5.36 -7.86 15.99
CA VAL A 49 -4.79 -8.04 14.63
C VAL A 49 -4.92 -9.51 14.19
N LEU A 50 -4.60 -10.45 15.06
CA LEU A 50 -4.68 -11.88 14.78
C LEU A 50 -6.11 -12.39 14.57
N ALA A 51 -7.10 -11.82 15.26
CA ALA A 51 -8.51 -12.14 15.06
C ALA A 51 -8.99 -11.58 13.72
N LEU A 52 -8.67 -10.31 13.43
CA LEU A 52 -9.05 -9.65 12.19
C LEU A 52 -8.45 -10.35 10.96
N ALA A 53 -7.17 -10.69 11.03
CA ALA A 53 -6.46 -11.42 9.97
C ALA A 53 -7.16 -12.76 9.61
N ARG A 54 -7.70 -13.46 10.62
CA ARG A 54 -8.42 -14.73 10.44
C ARG A 54 -9.88 -14.57 10.02
N ALA A 55 -10.52 -13.48 10.42
CA ALA A 55 -11.94 -13.22 10.11
C ALA A 55 -12.14 -12.78 8.65
N THR A 56 -11.10 -12.26 8.00
CA THR A 56 -11.16 -11.92 6.57
C THR A 56 -11.08 -13.16 5.68
N ALA A 57 -11.85 -13.16 4.59
CA ALA A 57 -12.04 -14.31 3.69
C ALA A 57 -10.74 -14.88 3.13
N ASP A 58 -9.72 -14.02 2.95
CA ASP A 58 -8.44 -14.37 2.33
C ASP A 58 -7.43 -14.97 3.31
N LYS A 59 -7.77 -15.17 4.60
CA LYS A 59 -6.85 -15.66 5.65
C LYS A 59 -5.47 -14.99 5.58
N ARG A 60 -5.44 -13.69 5.86
CA ARG A 60 -4.21 -12.90 5.74
C ARG A 60 -3.25 -13.17 6.90
N THR A 61 -1.97 -12.92 6.67
CA THR A 61 -0.98 -12.86 7.75
C THR A 61 -1.20 -11.64 8.63
N ALA A 62 -0.67 -11.65 9.85
CA ALA A 62 -0.72 -10.49 10.73
C ALA A 62 -0.02 -9.26 10.11
N SER A 63 1.08 -9.46 9.38
CA SER A 63 1.81 -8.38 8.71
C SER A 63 0.98 -7.73 7.62
N GLU A 64 0.35 -8.53 6.75
CA GLU A 64 -0.54 -8.03 5.70
C GLU A 64 -1.73 -7.28 6.30
N MET A 65 -2.29 -7.79 7.39
CA MET A 65 -3.39 -7.11 8.08
C MET A 65 -2.96 -5.76 8.66
N VAL A 66 -1.75 -5.65 9.22
CA VAL A 66 -1.22 -4.36 9.68
C VAL A 66 -1.05 -3.39 8.50
N SER A 67 -0.52 -3.83 7.36
CA SER A 67 -0.41 -2.98 6.16
C SER A 67 -1.77 -2.46 5.70
N ILE A 68 -2.79 -3.31 5.65
CA ILE A 68 -4.15 -2.93 5.26
C ILE A 68 -4.76 -1.94 6.24
N LEU A 69 -4.56 -2.14 7.55
CA LEU A 69 -5.05 -1.23 8.57
C LEU A 69 -4.41 0.16 8.45
N VAL A 70 -3.12 0.22 8.12
CA VAL A 70 -2.43 1.48 7.84
C VAL A 70 -3.04 2.16 6.60
N GLU A 71 -3.16 1.46 5.48
CA GLU A 71 -3.76 2.00 4.25
C GLU A 71 -5.19 2.50 4.48
N SER A 72 -6.02 1.69 5.13
CA SER A 72 -7.40 2.05 5.47
C SER A 72 -7.49 3.28 6.38
N PHE A 73 -6.54 3.45 7.30
CA PHE A 73 -6.49 4.65 8.13
C PHE A 73 -6.08 5.88 7.34
N LEU A 74 -5.14 5.73 6.39
CA LEU A 74 -4.70 6.82 5.51
C LEU A 74 -5.80 7.30 4.57
N ASP A 75 -6.64 6.38 4.06
CA ASP A 75 -7.78 6.71 3.19
C ASP A 75 -8.80 7.65 3.86
N ASN A 76 -8.86 7.63 5.19
CA ASN A 76 -9.76 8.47 5.98
C ASN A 76 -9.10 9.76 6.50
N MET A 77 -7.84 10.04 6.15
CA MET A 77 -7.15 11.25 6.57
C MET A 77 -7.52 12.47 5.73
N THR A 78 -7.52 13.64 6.36
CA THR A 78 -7.56 14.91 5.63
C THR A 78 -6.26 15.12 4.83
N PRO A 79 -6.29 15.84 3.69
CA PRO A 79 -5.10 16.07 2.87
C PRO A 79 -3.93 16.72 3.66
N SER A 80 -4.25 17.60 4.61
CA SER A 80 -3.26 18.23 5.49
C SER A 80 -2.54 17.23 6.40
N LYS A 81 -3.28 16.30 7.02
CA LYS A 81 -2.70 15.25 7.88
C LYS A 81 -1.93 14.23 7.07
N LEU A 82 -2.43 13.86 5.90
CA LEU A 82 -1.77 12.95 4.98
C LEU A 82 -0.40 13.51 4.55
N LYS A 83 -0.32 14.81 4.23
CA LYS A 83 0.95 15.46 3.91
C LYS A 83 1.94 15.38 5.07
N ILE A 84 1.50 15.69 6.29
CA ILE A 84 2.36 15.59 7.48
C ILE A 84 2.85 14.14 7.66
N TYR A 85 1.96 13.16 7.53
CA TYR A 85 2.33 11.74 7.58
C TYR A 85 3.41 11.38 6.56
N GLN A 86 3.26 11.81 5.29
CA GLN A 86 4.24 11.56 4.23
C GLN A 86 5.60 12.21 4.54
N ASP A 87 5.59 13.47 4.99
CA ASP A 87 6.81 14.19 5.35
C ASP A 87 7.58 13.46 6.49
N PHE A 88 6.87 12.93 7.49
CA PHE A 88 7.48 12.14 8.57
C PHE A 88 7.97 10.76 8.10
N LEU A 89 7.19 10.07 7.26
CA LEU A 89 7.56 8.77 6.70
C LEU A 89 8.88 8.88 5.92
N ASP A 90 8.99 9.89 5.06
CA ASP A 90 10.19 10.14 4.25
C ASP A 90 11.45 10.35 5.13
N VAL A 91 11.32 11.02 6.27
CA VAL A 91 12.42 11.23 7.21
C VAL A 91 12.87 9.90 7.83
N LEU A 92 11.92 9.05 8.24
CA LEU A 92 12.21 7.74 8.83
C LEU A 92 12.89 6.82 7.81
N GLU A 93 12.39 6.76 6.57
CA GLU A 93 12.98 5.94 5.52
C GLU A 93 14.39 6.41 5.12
N LYS A 94 14.63 7.74 5.10
CA LYS A 94 15.98 8.28 4.87
C LYS A 94 16.94 7.86 5.98
N LYS A 95 16.50 7.91 7.24
CA LYS A 95 17.30 7.46 8.38
C LYS A 95 17.66 5.99 8.26
N ASP A 96 16.69 5.13 7.94
CA ASP A 96 16.92 3.68 7.81
C ASP A 96 17.83 3.34 6.63
N ARG A 97 17.69 4.05 5.51
CA ARG A 97 18.60 3.94 4.36
C ARG A 97 20.04 4.32 4.71
N LEU A 98 20.24 5.38 5.48
CA LEU A 98 21.58 5.77 5.95
C LEU A 98 22.16 4.71 6.88
N GLY A 99 21.35 4.22 7.82
CA GLY A 99 21.74 3.13 8.72
C GLY A 99 22.16 1.86 7.97
N TYR A 100 21.41 1.47 6.94
CA TYR A 100 21.72 0.33 6.09
C TYR A 100 23.06 0.51 5.35
N LYS A 101 23.29 1.68 4.74
CA LYS A 101 24.55 1.99 4.03
C LYS A 101 25.78 1.96 4.95
N LEU A 102 25.61 2.34 6.22
CA LEU A 102 26.70 2.33 7.21
C LEU A 102 27.04 0.92 7.70
N LYS A 103 26.04 0.03 7.82
CA LYS A 103 26.24 -1.36 8.30
C LYS A 103 26.81 -2.30 7.24
N ASN A 104 26.56 -2.02 5.97
CA ASN A 104 26.96 -2.86 4.83
C ASN A 104 28.16 -2.27 4.05
N LYS A 105 29.01 -1.52 4.75
CA LYS A 105 30.28 -0.96 4.27
C LYS A 105 31.43 -1.69 4.95
#